data_AF-A0A0A9E2I3-F1
#
_entry.id   AF-A0A0A9E2I3-F1
#
_cell.length_a   1.000
_cell.length_b   1.000
_cell.length_c   1.000
_cell.angle_alpha   90.00
_cell.angle_beta   90.00
_cell.angle_gamma   90.00
#
_symmetry.space_group_name_H-M   'P 1'
#
loop_
_entity.id
_entity.type
_entity.pdbx_description
1 polymer ?
#
loop_
_entity_poly.entity_id
_entity_poly.type
_entity_poly.pdbx_seq_one_letter_code
_entity_poly.pdbx_strand_id
1 'polypeptide(L)'
;MYNAGIYPFDYVAKRYIDQKVELISGTKTDQYLEQLDKALEICKSRFQPQLIVYNAGTDVLDGDPLGRLRISPEGVVMRDEKVFRFVKDRNIPLIMLTSGGYMKSSARVIADSIINLSNKNLIQLGNQLG
;
A
#
# COMPACT_ATOMS: atom_id res chain seq x y z
N MET A 1 1.35 4.56 6.04
CA MET A 1 2.81 4.78 5.95
C MET A 1 3.04 5.91 4.96
N TYR A 2 3.92 6.86 5.24
CA TYR A 2 4.14 8.02 4.36
C TYR A 2 5.53 8.63 4.57
N ASN A 3 6.04 9.35 3.57
CA ASN A 3 7.27 10.12 3.70
C ASN A 3 6.99 11.41 4.48
N ALA A 4 7.56 11.56 5.68
CA ALA A 4 7.28 12.72 6.54
C ALA A 4 8.02 14.00 6.11
N GLY A 5 8.99 13.89 5.19
CA GLY A 5 9.82 15.00 4.74
C GLY A 5 9.29 15.77 3.52
N ILE A 6 8.05 15.51 3.09
CA ILE A 6 7.44 16.12 1.90
C ILE A 6 6.02 16.64 2.21
N TYR A 7 5.41 17.35 1.24
CA TYR A 7 4.02 17.82 1.28
C TYR A 7 3.06 16.76 1.89
N PRO A 8 2.03 17.12 2.69
CA PRO A 8 1.49 18.48 2.91
C PRO A 8 2.03 19.24 4.12
N PHE A 9 2.83 18.62 5.00
CA PHE A 9 3.17 19.18 6.31
C PHE A 9 1.95 19.60 7.15
N ASP A 10 0.81 18.93 6.95
CA ASP A 10 -0.41 19.20 7.72
C ASP A 10 -0.33 18.57 9.11
N TYR A 11 0.19 19.35 10.06
CA TYR A 11 0.34 18.92 11.46
C TYR A 11 -0.99 18.74 12.19
N VAL A 12 -2.09 19.33 11.70
CA VAL A 12 -3.42 19.16 12.29
C VAL A 12 -3.95 17.79 11.89
N ALA A 13 -3.99 17.48 10.58
CA ALA A 13 -4.41 16.17 10.08
C ALA A 13 -3.55 15.04 10.67
N LYS A 14 -2.24 15.26 10.80
CA LYS A 14 -1.30 14.29 11.39
C LYS A 14 -1.70 13.86 12.80
N ARG A 15 -2.37 14.69 13.61
CA ARG A 15 -2.83 14.31 14.96
C ARG A 15 -3.88 13.20 14.97
N TYR A 16 -4.63 13.06 13.88
CA TYR A 16 -5.70 12.05 13.73
C TYR A 16 -5.20 10.71 13.17
N ILE A 17 -3.90 10.57 12.92
CA ILE A 17 -3.31 9.29 12.52
C ILE A 17 -3.00 8.49 13.80
N ASP A 18 -3.84 7.49 14.07
CA ASP A 18 -3.71 6.59 15.22
C ASP A 18 -2.38 5.82 15.24
N GLN A 19 -1.92 5.39 14.07
CA GLN A 19 -0.69 4.63 13.88
C GLN A 19 0.15 5.27 12.78
N LYS A 20 1.05 6.17 13.18
CA LYS A 20 1.98 6.83 12.28
C LYS A 20 3.12 5.88 11.95
N VAL A 21 3.38 5.72 10.67
CA VAL A 21 4.58 5.05 10.17
C VAL A 21 5.24 6.03 9.21
N GLU A 22 6.18 6.78 9.77
CA GLU A 22 6.90 7.84 9.09
C GLU A 22 8.17 7.28 8.46
N LEU A 23 8.30 7.50 7.16
CA LEU A 23 9.43 7.07 6.36
C LEU A 23 10.26 8.27 5.98
N ILE A 24 11.55 8.02 5.73
CA ILE A 24 12.48 9.03 5.24
C ILE A 24 12.59 8.95 3.72
N SER A 25 12.88 10.08 3.08
CA SER A 25 13.18 10.10 1.64
C SER A 25 14.32 9.14 1.34
N GLY A 26 14.21 8.39 0.24
CA GLY A 26 15.18 7.37 -0.12
C GLY A 26 14.95 5.99 0.50
N THR A 27 13.93 5.79 1.35
CA THR A 27 13.60 4.47 1.91
C THR A 27 13.44 3.44 0.80
N LYS A 28 14.17 2.32 0.92
CA LYS A 28 14.20 1.24 -0.08
C LYS A 28 13.13 0.20 0.19
N THR A 29 12.86 -0.66 -0.81
CA THR A 29 11.86 -1.74 -0.75
C THR A 29 11.90 -2.55 0.55
N ASP A 30 13.05 -3.12 0.92
CA ASP A 30 13.13 -4.04 2.07
C ASP A 30 12.74 -3.35 3.39
N GLN A 31 13.26 -2.13 3.59
CA GLN A 31 12.92 -1.31 4.75
C GLN A 31 11.44 -0.93 4.78
N TYR A 32 10.88 -0.60 3.61
CA TYR A 32 9.46 -0.29 3.48
C TYR A 32 8.60 -1.51 3.86
N LEU A 33 8.91 -2.69 3.32
CA LEU A 33 8.14 -3.90 3.58
C LEU A 33 8.28 -4.38 5.04
N GLU A 34 9.45 -4.22 5.65
CA GLU A 34 9.64 -4.50 7.08
C GLU A 34 8.77 -3.59 7.96
N GLN A 35 8.70 -2.29 7.64
CA GLN A 35 7.83 -1.35 8.36
C GLN A 35 6.35 -1.65 8.15
N LEU A 36 5.97 -2.13 6.96
CA LEU A 36 4.61 -2.59 6.68
C LEU A 36 4.23 -3.79 7.54
N ASP A 37 5.10 -4.80 7.63
CA ASP A 37 4.85 -6.00 8.44
C ASP A 37 4.66 -5.65 9.92
N LYS A 38 5.54 -4.82 10.47
CA LYS A 38 5.40 -4.29 11.84
C LYS A 38 4.08 -3.54 12.02
N ALA A 39 3.71 -2.73 11.04
CA ALA A 39 2.48 -1.96 11.11
C ALA A 39 1.22 -2.84 11.09
N LEU A 40 1.20 -3.88 10.25
CA LEU A 40 0.09 -4.82 10.15
C LEU A 40 -0.07 -5.63 11.45
N GLU A 41 1.02 -6.05 12.09
CA GLU A 41 0.95 -6.73 13.39
C GLU A 41 0.40 -5.83 14.51
N ILE A 42 0.77 -4.53 14.53
CA ILE A 42 0.16 -3.58 15.49
C ILE A 42 -1.35 -3.42 15.18
N CYS A 43 -1.73 -3.23 13.92
CA CYS A 43 -3.14 -3.14 13.52
C CYS A 43 -3.92 -4.39 13.95
N LYS A 44 -3.31 -5.57 13.85
CA LYS A 44 -3.90 -6.86 14.22
C LYS A 44 -4.39 -6.88 15.67
N SER A 45 -3.63 -6.26 16.57
CA SER A 45 -3.86 -6.27 18.03
C SER A 45 -4.73 -5.12 18.53
N ARG A 46 -4.79 -4.00 17.79
CA ARG A 46 -5.38 -2.75 18.29
C ARG A 46 -6.89 -2.63 18.10
N PHE A 47 -7.44 -3.15 17.00
CA PHE A 47 -8.90 -3.13 16.76
C PHE A 47 -9.35 -4.19 15.74
N GLN A 48 -10.66 -4.41 15.65
CA GLN A 48 -11.29 -5.36 14.73
C GLN A 48 -12.16 -4.61 13.70
N PRO A 49 -11.60 -4.19 12.55
CA PRO A 49 -12.39 -3.51 11.52
C PRO A 49 -13.42 -4.43 10.90
N GLN A 50 -14.58 -3.87 10.56
CA GLN A 50 -15.59 -4.53 9.72
C GLN A 50 -15.43 -4.19 8.23
N LEU A 51 -14.61 -3.19 7.90
CA LEU A 51 -14.26 -2.77 6.55
C LEU A 51 -12.86 -2.13 6.57
N ILE A 52 -12.06 -2.38 5.53
CA ILE A 52 -10.78 -1.72 5.32
C ILE A 52 -10.81 -0.93 4.01
N VAL A 53 -10.45 0.35 4.07
CA VAL A 53 -10.17 1.17 2.89
C VAL A 53 -8.66 1.27 2.76
N TYR A 54 -8.12 0.67 1.70
CA TYR A 54 -6.70 0.62 1.42
C TYR A 54 -6.33 1.63 0.33
N ASN A 55 -5.68 2.73 0.73
CA ASN A 55 -5.19 3.74 -0.18
C ASN A 55 -3.81 3.33 -0.75
N ALA A 56 -3.79 2.87 -2.00
CA ALA A 56 -2.69 2.12 -2.60
C ALA A 56 -1.93 2.90 -3.69
N GLY A 57 -1.52 4.13 -3.40
CA GLY A 57 -0.74 4.97 -4.34
C GLY A 57 0.59 4.33 -4.75
N THR A 58 1.03 4.60 -5.98
CA THR A 58 2.33 4.19 -6.54
C THR A 58 3.36 5.32 -6.57
N ASP A 59 3.06 6.48 -5.97
CA ASP A 59 4.01 7.59 -5.80
C ASP A 59 5.23 7.23 -4.92
N VAL A 60 5.18 6.05 -4.28
CA VAL A 60 6.29 5.46 -3.54
C VAL A 60 7.39 4.86 -4.44
N LEU A 61 7.17 4.73 -5.75
CA LEU A 61 8.11 4.11 -6.68
C LEU A 61 9.43 4.90 -6.81
N ASP A 62 10.54 4.17 -7.01
CA ASP A 62 11.83 4.81 -7.35
C ASP A 62 11.70 5.58 -8.67
N GLY A 63 12.04 6.86 -8.64
CA GLY A 63 11.88 7.78 -9.77
C GLY A 63 10.54 8.51 -9.84
N ASP A 64 9.59 8.27 -8.94
CA ASP A 64 8.38 9.10 -8.86
C ASP A 64 8.77 10.54 -8.44
N PRO A 65 8.26 11.57 -9.13
CA PRO A 65 8.67 12.95 -8.89
C PRO A 65 8.19 13.53 -7.55
N LEU A 66 7.18 12.94 -6.91
CA LEU A 66 6.54 13.51 -5.72
C LEU A 66 6.84 12.73 -4.43
N GLY A 67 6.76 11.39 -4.43
CA GLY A 67 6.82 10.63 -3.18
C GLY A 67 8.22 10.46 -2.56
N ARG A 68 9.29 10.62 -3.36
CA ARG A 68 10.70 10.59 -2.93
C ARG A 68 11.11 9.34 -2.12
N LEU A 69 10.42 8.23 -2.33
CA LEU A 69 10.85 6.91 -1.84
C LEU A 69 11.56 6.15 -2.97
N ARG A 70 12.10 4.97 -2.66
CA ARG A 70 12.87 4.15 -3.62
C ARG A 70 12.40 2.71 -3.60
N ILE A 71 11.09 2.53 -3.72
CA ILE A 71 10.48 1.19 -3.76
C ILE A 71 10.44 0.72 -5.22
N SER A 72 10.83 -0.53 -5.45
CA SER A 72 10.78 -1.13 -6.78
C SER A 72 9.34 -1.48 -7.18
N PRO A 73 9.06 -1.68 -8.48
CA PRO A 73 7.79 -2.22 -8.95
C PRO A 73 7.34 -3.49 -8.21
N GLU A 74 8.26 -4.44 -8.02
CA GLU A 74 8.02 -5.69 -7.29
C GLU A 74 7.73 -5.41 -5.81
N GLY A 75 8.37 -4.40 -5.23
CA GLY A 75 8.09 -3.91 -3.89
C GLY A 75 6.65 -3.46 -3.70
N VAL A 76 6.09 -2.75 -4.69
CA VAL A 76 4.68 -2.34 -4.69
C VAL A 76 3.74 -3.55 -4.80
N VAL A 77 4.04 -4.50 -5.68
CA VAL A 77 3.29 -5.75 -5.81
C VAL A 77 3.29 -6.54 -4.50
N MET A 78 4.46 -6.66 -3.85
CA MET A 78 4.61 -7.33 -2.55
C MET A 78 3.88 -6.60 -1.42
N ARG A 79 3.90 -5.27 -1.41
CA ARG A 79 3.14 -4.45 -0.45
C ARG A 79 1.65 -4.77 -0.54
N ASP A 80 1.09 -4.73 -1.74
CA ASP A 80 -0.33 -4.99 -1.95
C ASP A 80 -0.68 -6.44 -1.58
N GLU A 81 0.15 -7.41 -1.97
CA GLU A 81 -0.02 -8.81 -1.56
C GLU A 81 -0.09 -8.96 -0.03
N LYS A 82 0.84 -8.35 0.71
CA LYS A 82 0.86 -8.40 2.18
C LYS A 82 -0.43 -7.85 2.79
N VAL A 83 -0.93 -6.73 2.29
CA VAL A 83 -2.20 -6.14 2.76
C VAL A 83 -3.38 -7.07 2.46
N PHE A 84 -3.45 -7.63 1.25
CA PHE A 84 -4.54 -8.54 0.88
C PHE A 84 -4.51 -9.87 1.64
N ARG A 85 -3.33 -10.41 1.94
CA ARG A 85 -3.21 -11.56 2.85
C ARG A 85 -3.72 -11.23 4.24
N PHE A 86 -3.30 -10.10 4.79
CA PHE A 86 -3.74 -9.65 6.11
C PHE A 86 -5.26 -9.58 6.25
N VAL A 87 -5.98 -9.04 5.24
CA VAL A 87 -7.44 -8.96 5.30
C VAL A 87 -8.13 -10.28 5.03
N LYS A 88 -7.57 -11.11 4.14
CA LYS A 88 -8.13 -12.43 3.81
C LYS A 88 -8.08 -13.35 5.02
N ASP A 89 -6.96 -13.39 5.74
CA ASP A 89 -6.78 -14.21 6.94
C ASP A 89 -7.74 -13.82 8.08
N ARG A 90 -8.30 -12.60 8.02
CA ARG A 90 -9.23 -12.05 9.01
C ARG A 90 -10.68 -12.01 8.51
N ASN A 91 -10.94 -12.44 7.26
CA ASN A 91 -12.23 -12.36 6.61
C ASN A 91 -12.88 -10.96 6.66
N ILE A 92 -12.08 -9.91 6.39
CA ILE A 92 -12.53 -8.51 6.42
C ILE A 92 -12.66 -8.00 4.98
N PRO A 93 -13.79 -7.39 4.58
CA PRO A 93 -13.91 -6.78 3.26
C PRO A 93 -12.92 -5.62 3.11
N LEU A 94 -12.30 -5.53 1.94
CA LEU A 94 -11.35 -4.47 1.60
C LEU A 94 -11.75 -3.76 0.31
N ILE A 95 -11.65 -2.44 0.32
CA ILE A 95 -11.76 -1.58 -0.85
C ILE A 95 -10.36 -1.03 -1.13
N MET A 96 -9.81 -1.32 -2.31
CA MET A 96 -8.54 -0.74 -2.76
C MET A 96 -8.84 0.51 -3.58
N LEU A 97 -8.23 1.63 -3.21
CA LEU A 97 -8.28 2.88 -3.96
C LEU A 97 -6.91 3.11 -4.59
N THR A 98 -6.85 3.21 -5.91
CA THR A 98 -5.66 3.74 -6.58
C THR A 98 -5.59 5.24 -6.29
N SER A 99 -4.38 5.75 -6.06
CA SER A 99 -4.18 7.15 -5.65
C SER A 99 -2.96 7.74 -6.34
N GLY A 100 -2.15 8.54 -5.65
CA GLY A 100 -0.92 9.15 -6.19
C GLY A 100 -0.06 8.14 -6.94
N GLY A 101 0.69 8.62 -7.92
CA GLY A 101 1.42 7.78 -8.87
C GLY A 101 1.59 8.53 -10.18
N TYR A 102 2.75 9.13 -10.37
CA TYR A 102 2.95 10.16 -11.39
C TYR A 102 3.93 9.72 -12.49
N MET A 103 4.39 8.47 -12.42
CA MET A 103 5.19 7.83 -13.46
C MET A 103 4.30 7.17 -14.52
N LYS A 104 4.76 7.15 -15.78
CA LYS A 104 4.10 6.40 -16.88
C LYS A 104 3.98 4.90 -16.58
N SER A 105 4.89 4.35 -15.77
CA SER A 105 4.88 2.95 -15.34
C SER A 105 3.81 2.61 -14.30
N SER A 106 3.19 3.61 -13.64
CA SER A 106 2.25 3.40 -12.53
C SER A 106 1.09 2.46 -12.91
N ALA A 107 0.48 2.68 -14.07
CA ALA A 107 -0.62 1.84 -14.55
C ALA A 107 -0.20 0.37 -14.74
N ARG A 108 1.04 0.14 -15.22
CA ARG A 108 1.58 -1.21 -15.39
C ARG A 108 1.80 -1.88 -14.05
N VAL A 109 2.38 -1.18 -13.08
CA VAL A 109 2.62 -1.73 -11.72
C VAL A 109 1.30 -2.07 -11.03
N ILE A 110 0.27 -1.23 -11.18
CA ILE A 110 -1.08 -1.53 -10.66
C ILE A 110 -1.64 -2.79 -11.31
N ALA A 111 -1.53 -2.93 -12.64
CA ALA A 111 -1.98 -4.13 -13.34
C ALA A 111 -1.23 -5.39 -12.88
N ASP A 112 0.10 -5.31 -12.74
CA ASP A 112 0.92 -6.42 -12.26
C ASP A 112 0.56 -6.82 -10.81
N SER A 113 0.23 -5.84 -9.96
CA SER A 113 -0.27 -6.08 -8.61
C SER A 113 -1.60 -6.85 -8.63
N ILE A 114 -2.57 -6.38 -9.41
CA ILE A 114 -3.89 -7.03 -9.56
C ILE A 114 -3.76 -8.46 -10.11
N ILE A 115 -2.91 -8.66 -11.13
CA ILE A 115 -2.63 -9.99 -11.70
C ILE A 115 -2.02 -10.90 -10.63
N ASN A 116 -1.03 -10.41 -9.86
CA ASN A 116 -0.43 -11.18 -8.77
C ASN A 116 -1.47 -11.58 -7.72
N LEU A 117 -2.30 -10.63 -7.26
CA LEU A 117 -3.37 -10.90 -6.29
C LEU A 117 -4.33 -11.98 -6.80
N SER A 118 -4.71 -11.93 -8.08
CA SER A 118 -5.56 -12.94 -8.72
C SER A 118 -4.87 -14.30 -8.77
N ASN A 119 -3.61 -14.35 -9.22
CA ASN A 119 -2.82 -15.58 -9.31
C ASN A 119 -2.60 -16.26 -7.94
N LYS A 120 -2.57 -15.48 -6.86
CA LYS A 120 -2.48 -15.98 -5.48
C LYS A 120 -3.84 -16.29 -4.86
N ASN A 121 -4.93 -16.22 -5.63
CA ASN A 121 -6.32 -16.39 -5.17
C ASN A 121 -6.69 -15.43 -4.03
N LEU A 122 -6.08 -14.25 -3.97
CA LEU A 122 -6.40 -13.22 -2.97
C LEU A 122 -7.57 -12.35 -3.41
N ILE A 123 -7.79 -12.25 -4.72
CA ILE A 123 -8.99 -11.67 -5.34
C ILE A 123 -9.50 -12.61 -6.42
N GLN A 124 -10.75 -12.39 -6.84
CA GLN A 124 -11.30 -13.00 -8.05
C GLN A 124 -11.43 -11.91 -9.10
N LEU A 125 -10.78 -12.09 -10.24
CA LEU A 125 -11.11 -11.32 -11.42
C LEU A 125 -12.34 -11.98 -12.04
N GLY A 126 -13.39 -11.19 -12.28
CA GLY A 126 -14.58 -11.73 -12.93
C GLY A 126 -14.20 -12.35 -14.27
N ASN A 127 -14.64 -13.58 -14.52
CA ASN A 127 -14.67 -14.09 -15.89
C ASN A 127 -15.51 -13.09 -16.69
N GLN A 128 -14.96 -12.52 -17.76
CA GLN A 128 -15.82 -11.90 -18.76
C GLN A 128 -16.70 -13.02 -19.32
N LEU A 129 -17.95 -13.06 -18.87
CA LEU A 129 -19.02 -13.69 -19.61
C LEU A 129 -19.18 -12.86 -20.88
N GLY A 130 -18.59 -13.35 -21.97
CA GLY A 130 -18.67 -12.83 -23.33
C GLY A 130 -18.20 -13.91 -24.28
#